data_AF-A0A9E3XHK1-F1
#
_entry.id   AF-A0A9E3XHK1-F1
#
_cell.length_a   1.000
_cell.length_b   1.000
_cell.length_c   1.000
_cell.angle_alpha   90.00
_cell.angle_beta   90.00
_cell.angle_gamma   90.00
#
_symmetry.space_group_name_H-M   'P 1'
#
loop_
_entity.id
_entity.type
_entity.pdbx_description
1 polymer ?
#
loop_
_entity_poly.entity_id
_entity_poly.type
_entity_poly.pdbx_seq_one_letter_code
_entity_poly.pdbx_strand_id
1 'polypeptide(L)' 'MPKLSRWFIKTGLVYFVASLLLSLLQKVGAAGEMWPVLSAFTPLFYHWLMLGWITQIIIGVSWWMFPRRNSEQPPGSER' A
#
# COMPACT_ATOMS: atom_id res chain seq x y z
N MET A 1 11.48 -13.36 5.65
CA MET A 1 10.57 -12.65 4.72
C MET A 1 11.24 -12.43 3.37
N PRO A 2 10.61 -12.88 2.25
CA PRO A 2 11.07 -12.61 0.89
C PRO A 2 11.36 -11.12 0.69
N LYS A 3 12.39 -10.78 -0.10
CA LYS A 3 12.74 -9.38 -0.38
C LYS A 3 11.54 -8.62 -0.97
N LEU A 4 10.76 -9.28 -1.83
CA LEU A 4 9.57 -8.71 -2.47
C LEU A 4 8.51 -8.27 -1.43
N SER A 5 8.14 -9.16 -0.50
CA SER A 5 7.20 -8.84 0.59
C SER A 5 7.66 -7.62 1.42
N ARG A 6 8.96 -7.54 1.74
CA ARG A 6 9.52 -6.37 2.46
C ARG A 6 9.39 -5.06 1.67
N TRP A 7 9.55 -5.09 0.35
CA TRP A 7 9.36 -3.92 -0.49
C TRP A 7 7.90 -3.48 -0.52
N PHE A 8 6.97 -4.41 -0.76
CA PHE A 8 5.52 -4.12 -0.76
C PHE A 8 5.05 -3.50 0.55
N ILE A 9 5.52 -4.02 1.69
CA ILE A 9 5.18 -3.47 3.00
C ILE A 9 5.75 -2.06 3.16
N LYS A 10 7.03 -1.85 2.84
CA LYS A 10 7.67 -0.52 2.93
C LYS A 10 7.00 0.51 2.03
N THR A 11 6.71 0.17 0.77
CA THR A 11 6.02 1.08 -0.14
C THR A 11 4.61 1.38 0.33
N GLY A 12 3.89 0.38 0.87
CA GLY A 12 2.59 0.58 1.48
C GLY A 12 2.61 1.62 2.60
N LEU A 13 3.56 1.48 3.54
CA LEU A 13 3.78 2.45 4.62
C LEU A 13 4.05 3.86 4.09
N VAL A 14 4.88 4.00 3.05
CA VAL A 14 5.16 5.30 2.43
C VAL A 14 3.90 5.93 1.85
N TYR A 15 3.05 5.16 1.15
CA TYR A 15 1.79 5.67 0.60
C TYR A 15 0.81 6.12 1.69
N PHE A 16 0.79 5.46 2.84
CA PHE A 16 -0.02 5.92 3.96
C PHE A 16 0.46 7.24 4.53
N VAL A 17 1.76 7.37 4.80
CA VAL A 17 2.33 8.64 5.26
C VAL A 17 2.02 9.75 4.25
N ALA A 18 2.19 9.48 2.95
CA ALA A 18 1.86 10.42 1.90
C ALA A 18 0.36 10.79 1.89
N SER A 19 -0.54 9.82 2.07
CA SER A 19 -1.99 10.07 2.15
C SER A 19 -2.37 10.92 3.37
N LEU A 20 -1.73 10.70 4.52
CA LEU A 20 -1.96 11.50 5.73
C LEU A 20 -1.46 12.94 5.55
N LEU A 21 -0.28 13.12 4.95
CA LEU A 21 0.24 14.45 4.62
C LEU A 21 -0.68 15.19 3.66
N LEU A 22 -1.20 14.50 2.64
CA LEU A 22 -2.16 15.09 1.70
C LEU A 22 -3.46 15.51 2.40
N SER A 23 -3.99 14.68 3.31
CA SER A 23 -5.17 15.01 4.10
C SER A 23 -4.94 16.21 5.03
N LEU A 24 -3.78 16.27 5.68
CA LEU A 24 -3.41 17.41 6.53
C LEU A 24 -3.30 18.69 5.70
N LEU A 25 -2.66 18.62 4.53
CA LEU A 25 -2.51 19.76 3.63
C LEU A 25 -3.87 20.28 3.16
N GLN A 26 -4.82 19.39 2.84
CA GLN A 26 -6.20 19.77 2.49
C GLN A 26 -6.89 20.50 3.64
N LYS A 27 -6.77 20.02 4.88
CA LYS A 27 -7.40 20.67 6.05
C LYS A 27 -6.79 22.04 6.37
N VAL A 28 -5.46 22.16 6.29
CA VAL A 28 -4.76 23.44 6.52
C VAL A 28 -5.10 24.44 5.41
N GLY A 29 -5.12 24.01 4.15
CA GLY A 29 -5.47 24.87 3.02
C GLY A 29 -6.94 25.31 3.04
N ALA A 30 -7.85 24.47 3.53
CA ALA A 30 -9.26 24.81 3.69
C ALA A 30 -9.49 25.83 4.81
N ALA A 31 -8.74 25.76 5.92
CA ALA A 31 -8.87 26.68 7.04
C ALA A 31 -8.46 28.13 6.72
N GLY A 32 -7.60 28.33 5.71
CA GLY A 32 -7.13 29.65 5.28
C GLY A 32 -7.79 30.20 4.02
N GLU A 33 -8.83 29.54 3.47
CA GLU A 33 -9.42 29.81 2.14
C GLU A 33 -8.39 29.91 0.99
N MET A 34 -7.19 29.37 1.20
CA MET A 34 -6.04 29.72 0.38
C MET A 34 -6.10 29.00 -0.98
N TRP A 35 -6.50 27.73 -1.00
CA TRP A 35 -6.47 26.89 -2.21
C TRP A 35 -7.70 25.98 -2.35
N PRO A 36 -8.77 26.44 -3.02
CA PRO A 36 -9.95 25.62 -3.35
C PRO A 36 -9.60 24.36 -4.15
N VAL A 37 -8.54 24.45 -4.96
CA VAL A 37 -8.01 23.35 -5.79
C VAL A 37 -7.58 22.13 -4.97
N LEU A 38 -7.20 22.28 -3.70
CA LEU A 38 -6.86 21.15 -2.83
C LEU A 38 -8.02 20.16 -2.63
N SER A 39 -9.27 20.64 -2.67
CA SER A 39 -10.45 19.77 -2.58
C SER A 39 -10.56 18.80 -3.76
N ALA A 40 -10.05 19.18 -4.93
CA ALA A 40 -10.01 18.32 -6.13
C ALA A 40 -9.02 17.15 -5.99
N PHE A 41 -8.13 17.16 -5.00
CA PHE A 41 -7.20 16.06 -4.70
C PHE A 41 -7.82 14.96 -3.82
N THR A 42 -9.11 15.06 -3.49
CA THR A 42 -9.83 14.02 -2.74
C THR A 42 -9.71 12.62 -3.36
N PRO A 43 -9.85 12.44 -4.70
CA PRO A 43 -9.66 11.14 -5.32
C PRO A 43 -8.22 10.60 -5.17
N LEU A 44 -7.22 11.48 -5.23
CA LEU A 44 -5.80 11.11 -5.04
C LEU A 44 -5.55 10.59 -3.62
N PHE A 45 -6.16 11.22 -2.61
CA PHE A 45 -6.11 10.73 -1.24
C PHE A 45 -6.64 9.29 -1.14
N TYR A 46 -7.83 9.03 -1.67
CA TYR A 46 -8.42 7.69 -1.62
C TYR A 46 -7.60 6.66 -2.39
N HIS A 47 -7.02 7.02 -3.54
CA HIS A 47 -6.18 6.11 -4.30
C HIS A 47 -4.87 5.78 -3.55
N TRP A 48 -4.20 6.77 -2.97
CA TRP A 48 -2.99 6.53 -2.19
C TRP A 48 -3.28 5.72 -0.92
N LEU A 49 -4.44 5.93 -0.28
CA LEU A 49 -4.81 5.18 0.91
C LEU A 49 -5.23 3.74 0.58
N MET A 50 -6.17 3.57 -0.37
CA MET A 50 -6.72 2.25 -0.73
C MET A 50 -5.72 1.42 -1.53
N LEU A 51 -5.30 1.91 -2.70
CA LEU A 51 -4.42 1.17 -3.61
C LEU A 51 -2.96 1.25 -3.18
N GLY A 52 -2.53 2.40 -2.66
CA GLY A 52 -1.15 2.63 -2.23
C GLY A 52 -0.83 1.92 -0.92
N TRP A 53 -1.62 2.10 0.14
CA TRP A 53 -1.37 1.42 1.42
C TRP A 53 -2.04 0.05 1.48
N ILE A 54 -3.37 -0.04 1.42
CA ILE A 54 -4.09 -1.29 1.77
C ILE A 54 -3.69 -2.41 0.81
N THR A 55 -3.81 -2.18 -0.50
CA THR A 55 -3.51 -3.21 -1.50
C THR A 55 -2.05 -3.66 -1.44
N GLN A 56 -1.09 -2.74 -1.29
CA GLN A 56 0.33 -3.09 -1.20
C GLN A 56 0.63 -3.92 0.06
N ILE A 57 0.03 -3.59 1.21
CA ILE A 57 0.16 -4.40 2.43
C ILE A 57 -0.42 -5.79 2.21
N ILE A 58 -1.62 -5.90 1.63
CA ILE A 58 -2.27 -7.19 1.37
C ILE A 58 -1.36 -8.05 0.47
N ILE A 59 -0.87 -7.52 -0.66
CA ILE A 59 0.02 -8.27 -1.55
C ILE A 59 1.31 -8.68 -0.84
N GLY A 60 1.92 -7.77 -0.09
CA GLY A 60 3.15 -8.05 0.66
C GLY A 60 2.97 -9.15 1.70
N VAL A 61 1.86 -9.15 2.42
CA VAL A 61 1.50 -10.17 3.42
C VAL A 61 1.13 -11.49 2.76
N SER A 62 0.26 -11.48 1.74
CA SER A 62 -0.14 -12.67 0.99
C SER A 62 1.07 -13.39 0.38
N TRP A 63 2.03 -12.64 -0.17
CA TRP A 63 3.27 -13.23 -0.71
C TRP A 63 4.14 -13.89 0.35
N TRP A 64 4.09 -13.39 1.60
CA TRP A 64 4.82 -13.99 2.72
C TRP A 64 4.09 -15.20 3.31
N MET A 65 2.75 -15.14 3.43
CA MET A 65 1.93 -16.23 3.97
C MET A 65 1.78 -17.41 3.01
N PHE A 66 1.72 -17.14 1.70
CA PHE A 66 1.61 -18.14 0.64
C PHE A 66 2.84 -18.11 -0.26
N PRO A 67 4.04 -18.46 0.26
CA PRO A 67 5.20 -18.59 -0.61
C PRO A 67 4.91 -19.69 -1.63
N ARG A 68 5.14 -19.38 -2.92
CA ARG A 68 4.95 -20.32 -4.02
C ARG A 68 5.73 -21.60 -3.68
N ARG A 69 5.02 -22.71 -3.42
CA ARG A 69 5.62 -24.03 -3.19
C ARG A 69 6.44 -24.34 -4.44
N ASN A 70 7.76 -24.48 -4.32
CA ASN A 70 8.60 -24.93 -5.43
C ASN A 70 7.96 -26.21 -5.96
N SER A 71 7.49 -26.17 -7.20
CA SER A 71 6.90 -27.28 -7.96
C SER A 71 7.94 -28.33 -8.36
N GLU A 72 9.03 -28.46 -7.60
CA GLU A 72 10.13 -29.39 -7.82
C GLU A 72 10.09 -30.62 -6.90
N GLN A 73 9.08 -30.70 -6.03
CA GLN A 73 8.78 -31.96 -5.32
C GLN A 73 7.46 -32.51 -5.86
N PRO A 74 7.51 -33.59 -6.68
CA PRO A 74 6.32 -34.36 -7.00
C PRO A 74 5.67 -34.80 -5.67
N PRO A 75 4.36 -34.61 -5.48
CA PRO A 75 3.65 -35.26 -4.38
C PRO A 75 3.66 -36.77 -4.67
N GLY A 76 4.49 -37.53 -3.94
CA GLY A 76 4.45 -39.00 -3.95
C GLY A 76 5.72 -39.73 -4.41
N SER A 77 6.84 -39.53 -3.72
CA SER A 77 7.96 -40.48 -3.79
C SER A 77 8.53 -40.80 -2.40
N GLU A 78 7.67 -41.22 -1.48
CA GLU A 78 8.09 -42.00 -0.33
C GLU A 78 7.67 -43.45 -0.59
N ARG A 79 8.70 -44.30 -0.69
CA ARG A 79 8.59 -45.75 -0.59
C ARG A 79 8.26 -46.14 0.84
#